data_AF-A0AAU2A1L7-F1
#
_entry.id   AF-A0AAU2A1L7-F1
#
_cell.length_a   1.000
_cell.length_b   1.000
_cell.length_c   1.000
_cell.angle_alpha   90.00
_cell.angle_beta   90.00
_cell.angle_gamma   90.00
#
_symmetry.space_group_name_H-M   'P 1'
#
loop_
_entity.id
_entity.type
_entity.pdbx_description
1 polymer ?
#
loop_
_entity_poly.entity_id
_entity_poly.type
_entity_poly.pdbx_seq_one_letter_code
_entity_poly.pdbx_strand_id
1 'polypeptide(L)'
;MKSGTRKRIATAVAVVSAATALMVTAPGSSTAAVTATPRLLAYGITADGLTMASFYTDTPGTLNWVQDVTGLSGDTRLVGVDQRVQNGLMYGLGEQGGIYTISTPPTTSAVVVTKVSQLKVALYGTSFDIDFNPAADRLRVISNNGQNLRHNLNDGTTVADTNLNIPPLTTAATGVTGAAYTNNDLVGATGTTLTNVDTYNDQITIQSPPNAGNLVATGLLGFDANLEAGYDIFSTLTNGKTTANTAFAALTPYGGRASFYGIDILTGTPTLIGTFPNLVQLTDFTVSLSGS
;
A
#
# COMPACT_ATOMS: atom_id res chain seq x y z
N MET A 1 9.24 41.98 -89.50
CA MET A 1 10.22 40.93 -89.86
C MET A 1 9.55 39.56 -89.70
N LYS A 2 9.79 38.69 -90.68
CA LYS A 2 9.22 37.35 -90.86
C LYS A 2 9.70 36.34 -89.81
N SER A 3 9.01 35.18 -89.80
CA SER A 3 9.44 33.84 -89.35
C SER A 3 9.07 33.49 -87.90
N GLY A 4 8.48 32.34 -87.56
CA GLY A 4 8.16 31.15 -88.34
C GLY A 4 7.59 30.06 -87.43
N THR A 5 6.72 29.23 -88.00
CA THR A 5 6.00 28.10 -87.40
C THR A 5 6.92 27.00 -86.86
N ARG A 6 6.63 26.42 -85.68
CA ARG A 6 7.00 25.02 -85.35
C ARG A 6 5.89 24.30 -84.56
N LYS A 7 5.89 22.99 -84.75
CA LYS A 7 4.79 22.02 -84.64
C LYS A 7 4.41 21.61 -83.21
N ARG A 8 3.12 21.29 -83.09
CA ARG A 8 2.44 20.23 -82.30
C ARG A 8 3.35 19.28 -81.50
N ILE A 9 2.95 19.00 -80.25
CA ILE A 9 2.60 17.66 -79.73
C ILE A 9 1.70 17.88 -78.51
N ALA A 10 0.47 17.36 -78.57
CA ALA A 10 -0.41 17.26 -77.42
C ALA A 10 -0.13 15.91 -76.75
N THR A 11 0.37 15.94 -75.52
CA THR A 11 0.48 14.76 -74.67
C THR A 11 -0.70 14.79 -73.70
N ALA A 12 -1.68 13.91 -73.95
CA ALA A 12 -2.73 13.63 -72.99
C ALA A 12 -2.13 12.86 -71.82
N VAL A 13 -2.11 13.46 -70.63
CA VAL A 13 -1.90 12.74 -69.38
C VAL A 13 -3.26 12.69 -68.68
N ALA A 14 -3.88 11.51 -68.71
CA ALA A 14 -5.05 11.19 -67.92
C ALA A 14 -4.62 11.16 -66.44
N VAL A 15 -5.01 12.16 -65.66
CA VAL A 15 -4.90 12.12 -64.21
C VAL A 15 -6.12 11.37 -63.69
N VAL A 16 -5.91 10.09 -63.37
CA VAL A 16 -6.86 9.31 -62.56
C VAL A 16 -6.64 9.72 -61.11
N SER A 17 -7.47 10.63 -60.60
CA SER A 17 -7.52 10.95 -59.18
C SER A 17 -8.28 9.85 -58.45
N ALA A 18 -7.56 8.87 -57.90
CA ALA A 18 -8.14 7.90 -56.97
C ALA A 18 -8.53 8.61 -55.67
N ALA A 19 -9.82 8.68 -55.38
CA ALA A 19 -10.32 9.14 -54.09
C ALA A 19 -10.01 8.06 -53.03
N THR A 20 -9.01 8.31 -52.20
CA THR A 20 -8.78 7.54 -50.97
C THR A 20 -9.86 7.89 -49.96
N ALA A 21 -10.83 6.99 -49.79
CA ALA A 21 -11.78 7.06 -48.70
C ALA A 21 -11.03 6.83 -47.37
N LEU A 22 -10.89 7.89 -46.58
CA LEU A 22 -10.36 7.82 -45.22
C LEU A 22 -11.44 7.15 -44.34
N MET A 23 -11.28 5.86 -44.05
CA MET A 23 -12.12 5.20 -43.05
C MET A 23 -11.70 5.73 -41.67
N VAL A 24 -12.57 6.55 -41.07
CA VAL A 24 -12.48 6.92 -39.65
C VAL A 24 -12.77 5.65 -38.86
N THR A 25 -11.71 4.99 -38.39
CA THR A 25 -11.82 3.93 -37.40
C THR A 25 -12.28 4.57 -36.09
N ALA A 26 -13.50 4.25 -35.65
CA ALA A 26 -13.93 4.58 -34.29
C ALA A 26 -12.90 4.02 -33.29
N PRO A 27 -12.55 4.74 -32.22
CA PRO A 27 -11.72 4.18 -31.16
C PRO A 27 -12.44 2.95 -30.63
N GLY A 28 -11.81 1.77 -30.81
CA GLY A 28 -12.30 0.54 -30.23
C GLY A 28 -12.38 0.73 -28.73
N SER A 29 -13.58 0.56 -28.15
CA SER A 29 -13.76 0.44 -26.72
C SER A 29 -13.02 -0.81 -26.25
N SER A 30 -11.73 -0.67 -25.94
CA SER A 30 -11.03 -1.66 -25.14
C SER A 30 -11.65 -1.58 -23.75
N THR A 31 -12.63 -2.44 -23.47
CA THR A 31 -12.98 -2.77 -22.10
C THR A 31 -11.71 -3.34 -21.49
N ALA A 32 -10.99 -2.53 -20.69
CA ALA A 32 -9.93 -3.03 -19.84
C ALA A 32 -10.54 -4.22 -19.08
N ALA A 33 -9.99 -5.42 -19.29
CA ALA A 33 -10.40 -6.57 -18.50
C ALA A 33 -10.16 -6.18 -17.04
N VAL A 34 -11.23 -6.15 -16.23
CA VAL A 34 -11.09 -6.00 -14.78
C VAL A 34 -10.24 -7.18 -14.33
N THR A 35 -8.96 -6.93 -14.05
CA THR A 35 -8.10 -7.97 -13.50
C THR A 35 -8.72 -8.36 -12.17
N ALA A 36 -9.12 -9.62 -12.05
CA ALA A 36 -9.69 -10.12 -10.80
C ALA A 36 -8.70 -9.88 -9.66
N THR A 37 -9.20 -9.44 -8.51
CA THR A 37 -8.39 -9.29 -7.31
C THR A 37 -7.70 -10.62 -7.01
N PRO A 38 -6.36 -10.64 -6.81
CA PRO A 38 -5.68 -11.87 -6.47
C PRO A 38 -6.17 -12.38 -5.11
N ARG A 39 -6.33 -13.69 -4.97
CA ARG A 39 -6.65 -14.35 -3.70
C ARG A 39 -5.36 -14.54 -2.90
N LEU A 40 -5.12 -13.67 -1.94
CA LEU A 40 -3.94 -13.69 -1.08
C LEU A 40 -4.37 -13.83 0.37
N LEU A 41 -3.63 -14.61 1.15
CA LEU A 41 -3.85 -14.70 2.60
C LEU A 41 -3.41 -13.40 3.28
N ALA A 42 -4.27 -12.83 4.11
CA ALA A 42 -3.97 -11.65 4.91
C ALA A 42 -4.32 -11.87 6.39
N TYR A 43 -3.71 -11.05 7.25
CA TYR A 43 -3.87 -11.06 8.69
C TYR A 43 -4.04 -9.64 9.19
N GLY A 44 -5.06 -9.38 10.00
CA GLY A 44 -5.35 -8.04 10.51
C GLY A 44 -5.53 -8.00 12.01
N ILE A 45 -5.26 -6.84 12.59
CA ILE A 45 -5.55 -6.51 13.98
C ILE A 45 -6.88 -5.78 14.04
N THR A 46 -7.75 -6.19 14.96
CA THR A 46 -9.03 -5.51 15.20
C THR A 46 -8.87 -4.21 15.98
N ALA A 47 -9.87 -3.34 15.95
CA ALA A 47 -9.75 -1.98 16.49
C ALA A 47 -9.41 -1.86 17.98
N ASP A 48 -9.69 -2.89 18.79
CA ASP A 48 -9.28 -2.92 20.20
C ASP A 48 -7.82 -3.35 20.40
N GLY A 49 -7.19 -3.89 19.35
CA GLY A 49 -5.84 -4.44 19.35
C GLY A 49 -5.69 -5.75 20.12
N LEU A 50 -6.79 -6.35 20.59
CA LEU A 50 -6.82 -7.53 21.44
C LEU A 50 -7.06 -8.82 20.66
N THR A 51 -7.62 -8.73 19.46
CA THR A 51 -7.82 -9.88 18.57
C THR A 51 -7.22 -9.65 17.21
N MET A 52 -6.81 -10.74 16.57
CA MET A 52 -6.43 -10.77 15.17
C MET A 52 -7.42 -11.63 14.38
N ALA A 53 -7.49 -11.36 13.08
CA ALA A 53 -8.27 -12.15 12.13
C ALA A 53 -7.41 -12.52 10.92
N SER A 54 -7.80 -13.59 10.23
CA SER A 54 -7.29 -13.90 8.90
C SER A 54 -8.43 -13.90 7.88
N PHE A 55 -8.12 -13.52 6.65
CA PHE A 55 -9.06 -13.47 5.53
C PHE A 55 -8.30 -13.62 4.20
N TYR A 56 -9.05 -13.77 3.11
CA TYR A 56 -8.50 -13.67 1.76
C TYR A 56 -8.84 -12.32 1.14
N THR A 57 -7.88 -11.71 0.45
CA THR A 57 -8.02 -10.38 -0.16
C THR A 57 -9.12 -10.29 -1.21
N ASP A 58 -9.52 -11.39 -1.84
CA ASP A 58 -10.62 -11.46 -2.81
C ASP A 58 -12.01 -11.63 -2.17
N THR A 59 -12.06 -12.02 -0.89
CA THR A 59 -13.28 -12.37 -0.16
C THR A 59 -13.25 -11.82 1.28
N PRO A 60 -12.96 -10.52 1.49
CA PRO A 60 -12.74 -9.92 2.82
C PRO A 60 -13.96 -9.96 3.74
N GLY A 61 -15.16 -10.19 3.19
CA GLY A 61 -16.38 -10.37 3.96
C GLY A 61 -16.49 -11.72 4.69
N THR A 62 -15.57 -12.66 4.43
CA THR A 62 -15.51 -13.97 5.12
C THR A 62 -14.17 -14.12 5.81
N LEU A 63 -14.18 -14.18 7.14
CA LEU A 63 -12.96 -14.39 7.93
C LEU A 63 -12.67 -15.89 8.05
N ASN A 64 -11.41 -16.27 7.88
CA ASN A 64 -10.92 -17.63 8.08
C ASN A 64 -10.94 -17.99 9.57
N TRP A 65 -10.56 -17.04 10.42
CA TRP A 65 -10.63 -17.13 11.88
C TRP A 65 -10.54 -15.73 12.50
N VAL A 66 -10.97 -15.66 13.77
CA VAL A 66 -10.73 -14.54 14.68
C VAL A 66 -10.25 -15.14 15.99
N GLN A 67 -9.13 -14.67 16.54
CA GLN A 67 -8.48 -15.22 17.72
C GLN A 67 -7.92 -14.13 18.61
N ASP A 68 -8.00 -14.35 19.92
CA ASP A 68 -7.41 -13.47 20.92
C ASP A 68 -5.87 -13.48 20.82
N VAL A 69 -5.27 -12.31 21.01
CA VAL A 69 -3.83 -12.11 21.11
C VAL A 69 -3.39 -12.45 22.53
N THR A 70 -2.43 -13.38 22.65
CA THR A 70 -1.88 -13.78 23.95
C THR A 70 -0.36 -13.64 23.96
N GLY A 71 0.25 -13.44 25.14
CA GLY A 71 1.72 -13.34 25.29
C GLY A 71 2.30 -11.93 25.30
N LEU A 72 1.45 -10.89 25.28
CA LEU A 72 1.88 -9.51 25.47
C LEU A 72 2.55 -9.33 26.85
N SER A 73 3.61 -8.52 26.88
CA SER A 73 4.43 -8.31 28.08
C SER A 73 4.89 -6.85 28.20
N GLY A 74 4.26 -6.10 29.11
CA GLY A 74 4.43 -4.66 29.25
C GLY A 74 3.58 -3.82 28.29
N ASP A 75 2.94 -4.47 27.32
CA ASP A 75 1.92 -3.93 26.43
C ASP A 75 0.60 -4.69 26.72
N THR A 76 -0.53 -4.11 26.32
CA THR A 76 -1.87 -4.67 26.56
C THR A 76 -2.66 -4.93 25.29
N ARG A 77 -2.25 -4.34 24.16
CA ARG A 77 -2.82 -4.56 22.83
C ARG A 77 -1.75 -4.39 21.74
N LEU A 78 -2.06 -4.82 20.52
CA LEU A 78 -1.29 -4.47 19.32
C LEU A 78 -1.83 -3.19 18.68
N VAL A 79 -0.96 -2.42 18.04
CA VAL A 79 -1.28 -1.18 17.32
C VAL A 79 -0.70 -1.14 15.90
N GLY A 80 -0.03 -2.20 15.46
CA GLY A 80 0.42 -2.38 14.08
C GLY A 80 0.97 -3.78 13.85
N VAL A 81 0.94 -4.28 12.60
CA VAL A 81 1.41 -5.60 12.18
C VAL A 81 2.03 -5.54 10.80
N ASP A 82 3.18 -6.20 10.61
CA ASP A 82 3.77 -6.39 9.28
C ASP A 82 4.70 -7.62 9.22
N GLN A 83 5.04 -8.10 8.02
CA GLN A 83 5.97 -9.19 7.79
C GLN A 83 7.36 -8.71 7.38
N ARG A 84 8.38 -9.18 8.10
CA ARG A 84 9.78 -8.86 7.80
C ARG A 84 10.32 -9.77 6.70
N VAL A 85 10.59 -9.20 5.52
CA VAL A 85 11.08 -9.95 4.34
C VAL A 85 12.37 -10.73 4.61
N GLN A 86 13.26 -10.26 5.49
CA GLN A 86 14.56 -10.90 5.78
C GLN A 86 14.44 -12.25 6.48
N ASN A 87 13.34 -12.54 7.16
CA ASN A 87 13.15 -13.81 7.86
C ASN A 87 11.75 -14.43 7.68
N GLY A 88 10.84 -13.75 6.98
CA GLY A 88 9.48 -14.21 6.71
C GLY A 88 8.59 -14.28 7.95
N LEU A 89 9.00 -13.70 9.09
CA LEU A 89 8.20 -13.68 10.30
C LEU A 89 7.26 -12.48 10.29
N MET A 90 6.06 -12.69 10.84
CA MET A 90 5.15 -11.62 11.18
C MET A 90 5.56 -10.97 12.49
N TYR A 91 5.49 -9.64 12.53
CA TYR A 91 5.78 -8.83 13.69
C TYR A 91 4.59 -7.95 14.03
N GLY A 92 4.46 -7.63 15.32
CA GLY A 92 3.50 -6.66 15.82
C GLY A 92 4.16 -5.60 16.68
N LEU A 93 3.58 -4.41 16.69
CA LEU A 93 3.90 -3.32 17.60
C LEU A 93 2.85 -3.26 18.71
N GLY A 94 3.27 -3.25 19.97
CA GLY A 94 2.39 -3.00 21.12
C GLY A 94 2.28 -1.52 21.45
N GLU A 95 1.23 -1.11 22.17
CA GLU A 95 0.93 0.31 22.42
C GLU A 95 1.93 1.01 23.35
N GLN A 96 2.80 0.27 24.04
CA GLN A 96 3.92 0.80 24.83
C GLN A 96 5.27 0.65 24.10
N GLY A 97 5.23 0.36 22.79
CA GLY A 97 6.40 0.24 21.93
C GLY A 97 7.12 -1.11 22.01
N GLY A 98 6.50 -2.13 22.61
CA GLY A 98 7.03 -3.49 22.51
C GLY A 98 6.96 -4.00 21.07
N ILE A 99 7.99 -4.70 20.61
CA ILE A 99 7.98 -5.35 19.29
C ILE A 99 7.95 -6.84 19.50
N TYR A 100 7.02 -7.48 18.84
CA TYR A 100 6.69 -8.89 19.02
C TYR A 100 6.84 -9.64 17.72
N THR A 101 7.30 -10.89 17.75
CA THR A 101 7.00 -11.84 16.68
C THR A 101 5.64 -12.47 16.94
N ILE A 102 4.88 -12.75 15.87
CA ILE A 102 3.53 -13.30 15.94
C ILE A 102 3.50 -14.69 15.32
N SER A 103 2.98 -15.67 16.06
CA SER A 103 2.59 -16.99 15.54
C SER A 103 1.07 -17.08 15.47
N THR A 104 0.55 -17.61 14.37
CA THR A 104 -0.89 -17.69 14.08
C THR A 104 -1.33 -19.12 13.77
N PRO A 105 -2.64 -19.40 13.72
CA PRO A 105 -3.16 -20.63 13.13
C PRO A 105 -2.81 -20.77 11.64
N PRO A 106 -2.52 -21.99 11.15
CA PRO A 106 -2.59 -23.27 11.87
C PRO A 106 -1.29 -23.67 12.60
N THR A 107 -0.21 -22.88 12.50
CA THR A 107 1.09 -23.19 13.13
C THR A 107 0.98 -23.31 14.65
N THR A 108 0.08 -22.52 15.24
CA THR A 108 -0.31 -22.58 16.65
C THR A 108 -1.84 -22.59 16.76
N SER A 109 -2.41 -23.06 17.86
CA SER A 109 -3.88 -23.14 18.00
C SER A 109 -4.56 -21.79 18.25
N ALA A 110 -3.80 -20.76 18.56
CA ALA A 110 -4.25 -19.40 18.88
C ALA A 110 -3.24 -18.38 18.33
N VAL A 111 -3.48 -17.09 18.52
CA VAL A 111 -2.49 -16.06 18.20
C VAL A 111 -1.59 -15.85 19.42
N VAL A 112 -0.29 -16.14 19.24
CA VAL A 112 0.72 -16.04 20.30
C VAL A 112 1.78 -15.04 19.87
N VAL A 113 1.98 -14.01 20.69
CA VAL A 113 3.01 -13.00 20.48
C VAL A 113 4.15 -13.20 21.47
N THR A 114 5.38 -12.98 21.02
CA THR A 114 6.59 -13.07 21.86
C THR A 114 7.39 -11.80 21.71
N LYS A 115 7.64 -11.08 22.80
CA LYS A 115 8.39 -9.83 22.78
C LYS A 115 9.85 -10.12 22.41
N VAL A 116 10.34 -9.45 21.38
CA VAL A 116 11.71 -9.63 20.85
C VAL A 116 12.51 -8.34 20.85
N SER A 117 11.86 -7.18 20.90
CA SER A 117 12.52 -5.88 20.99
C SER A 117 11.61 -4.85 21.69
N GLN A 118 12.14 -3.64 21.86
CA GLN A 118 11.47 -2.50 22.47
C GLN A 118 11.94 -1.21 21.79
N LEU A 119 10.98 -0.38 21.37
CA LEU A 119 11.28 0.96 20.88
C LEU A 119 11.99 1.79 21.97
N LYS A 120 13.03 2.53 21.57
CA LYS A 120 13.76 3.47 22.44
C LYS A 120 13.18 4.88 22.47
N VAL A 121 12.24 5.15 21.57
CA VAL A 121 11.46 6.39 21.49
C VAL A 121 10.01 6.01 21.76
N ALA A 122 9.35 6.73 22.67
CA ALA A 122 7.96 6.48 23.00
C ALA A 122 7.05 6.77 21.80
N LEU A 123 5.97 6.00 21.67
CA LEU A 123 4.93 6.25 20.69
C LEU A 123 4.19 7.55 21.00
N TYR A 124 3.91 8.34 19.98
CA TYR A 124 3.21 9.62 20.10
C TYR A 124 2.07 9.68 19.07
N GLY A 125 0.83 9.64 19.55
CA GLY A 125 -0.36 9.56 18.71
C GLY A 125 -1.38 8.59 19.32
N THR A 126 -2.42 8.30 18.55
CA THR A 126 -3.50 7.37 18.92
C THR A 126 -3.74 6.29 17.87
N SER A 127 -3.30 6.52 16.63
CA SER A 127 -3.33 5.54 15.54
C SER A 127 -1.93 5.45 14.96
N PHE A 128 -1.49 4.22 14.71
CA PHE A 128 -0.13 3.89 14.30
C PHE A 128 -0.18 2.91 13.16
N ASP A 129 0.92 2.84 12.41
CA ASP A 129 1.15 1.80 11.43
C ASP A 129 2.64 1.46 11.37
N ILE A 130 2.95 0.23 10.93
CA ILE A 130 4.31 -0.28 10.80
C ILE A 130 4.53 -0.97 9.46
N ASP A 131 5.72 -0.83 8.88
CA ASP A 131 6.08 -1.61 7.69
C ASP A 131 7.61 -1.79 7.60
N PHE A 132 8.05 -2.97 7.19
CA PHE A 132 9.45 -3.30 6.99
C PHE A 132 9.92 -2.87 5.61
N ASN A 133 10.90 -1.97 5.55
CA ASN A 133 11.61 -1.71 4.32
C ASN A 133 12.51 -2.93 3.95
N PRO A 134 12.24 -3.65 2.84
CA PRO A 134 13.01 -4.85 2.50
C PRO A 134 14.46 -4.55 2.10
N ALA A 135 14.74 -3.37 1.54
CA ALA A 135 16.09 -2.97 1.17
C ALA A 135 16.92 -2.48 2.37
N ALA A 136 16.29 -1.75 3.30
CA ALA A 136 16.99 -1.20 4.47
C ALA A 136 17.02 -2.15 5.67
N ASP A 137 16.16 -3.18 5.68
CA ASP A 137 15.91 -4.05 6.84
C ASP A 137 15.62 -3.23 8.10
N ARG A 138 14.66 -2.30 8.00
CA ARG A 138 14.24 -1.42 9.10
C ARG A 138 12.73 -1.38 9.17
N LEU A 139 12.22 -1.46 10.39
CA LEU A 139 10.81 -1.24 10.69
C LEU A 139 10.55 0.27 10.70
N ARG A 140 9.72 0.75 9.79
CA ARG A 140 9.13 2.09 9.84
C ARG A 140 7.97 2.04 10.85
N VAL A 141 7.84 3.09 11.65
CA VAL A 141 6.66 3.31 12.49
C VAL A 141 6.18 4.73 12.25
N ILE A 142 4.91 4.90 11.88
CA ILE A 142 4.29 6.21 11.74
C ILE A 142 3.08 6.38 12.66
N SER A 143 2.56 7.59 12.77
CA SER A 143 1.33 7.85 13.52
C SER A 143 0.51 9.00 12.95
N ASN A 144 -0.75 9.06 13.38
CA ASN A 144 -1.64 10.18 13.11
C ASN A 144 -1.18 11.54 13.65
N ASN A 145 -0.15 11.60 14.50
CA ASN A 145 0.43 12.85 14.98
C ASN A 145 1.73 13.22 14.23
N GLY A 146 1.99 12.58 13.10
CA GLY A 146 3.15 12.86 12.26
C GLY A 146 4.46 12.28 12.77
N GLN A 147 4.41 11.42 13.79
CA GLN A 147 5.59 10.69 14.24
C GLN A 147 6.15 9.82 13.10
N ASN A 148 7.47 9.77 12.97
CA ASN A 148 8.16 9.03 11.93
C ASN A 148 9.42 8.38 12.52
N LEU A 149 9.35 7.09 12.86
CA LEU A 149 10.47 6.36 13.49
C LEU A 149 11.02 5.30 12.55
N ARG A 150 12.30 4.97 12.72
CA ARG A 150 12.91 3.76 12.20
C ARG A 150 13.47 2.94 13.33
N HIS A 151 13.13 1.66 13.38
CA HIS A 151 13.69 0.73 14.34
C HIS A 151 14.50 -0.36 13.64
N ASN A 152 15.65 -0.69 14.23
CA ASN A 152 16.55 -1.73 13.76
C ASN A 152 16.44 -2.95 14.67
N LEU A 153 15.87 -4.03 14.16
CA LEU A 153 15.71 -5.29 14.91
C LEU A 153 17.05 -5.96 15.23
N ASN A 154 18.11 -5.68 14.45
CA ASN A 154 19.41 -6.35 14.63
C ASN A 154 20.20 -5.84 15.84
N ASP A 155 20.00 -4.58 16.25
CA ASP A 155 20.70 -3.97 17.39
C ASP A 155 19.76 -3.29 18.41
N GLY A 156 18.45 -3.30 18.16
CA GLY A 156 17.44 -2.73 19.05
C GLY A 156 17.43 -1.20 19.10
N THR A 157 18.06 -0.50 18.15
CA THR A 157 18.07 0.97 18.11
C THR A 157 16.80 1.53 17.48
N THR A 158 16.30 2.65 18.00
CA THR A 158 15.21 3.44 17.39
C THR A 158 15.72 4.84 17.08
N VAL A 159 15.54 5.27 15.84
CA VAL A 159 15.82 6.63 15.39
C VAL A 159 14.49 7.35 15.18
N ALA A 160 14.35 8.53 15.78
CA ALA A 160 13.30 9.47 15.40
C ALA A 160 13.80 10.27 14.18
N ASP A 161 13.16 10.06 13.03
CA ASP A 161 13.40 10.85 11.84
C ASP A 161 12.66 12.20 11.92
N THR A 162 12.78 13.02 10.87
CA THR A 162 11.95 14.22 10.76
C THR A 162 10.48 13.80 10.70
N ASN A 163 9.63 14.50 11.45
CA ASN A 163 8.19 14.28 11.44
C ASN A 163 7.64 14.30 10.01
N LEU A 164 6.60 13.51 9.78
CA LEU A 164 5.84 13.56 8.53
C LEU A 164 5.40 15.00 8.28
N ASN A 165 5.54 15.49 7.06
CA ASN A 165 5.26 16.87 6.69
C ASN A 165 4.86 16.98 5.23
N ILE A 166 4.15 18.05 4.88
CA ILE A 166 3.74 18.37 3.52
C ILE A 166 4.48 19.66 3.12
N PRO A 167 5.66 19.58 2.49
CA PRO A 167 6.41 20.76 2.09
C PRO A 167 5.56 21.70 1.20
N PRO A 168 5.70 23.03 1.36
CA PRO A 168 6.67 23.73 2.21
C PRO A 168 6.19 24.00 3.65
N LEU A 169 5.12 23.33 4.11
CA LEU A 169 4.62 23.52 5.48
C LEU A 169 5.65 23.05 6.51
N THR A 170 5.78 23.81 7.60
CA THR A 170 6.71 23.51 8.69
C THR A 170 6.06 22.74 9.84
N THR A 171 4.73 22.64 9.84
CA THR A 171 3.96 21.86 10.79
C THR A 171 4.00 20.38 10.41
N ALA A 172 4.01 19.50 11.41
CA ALA A 172 3.85 18.07 11.17
C ALA A 172 2.50 17.78 10.49
N ALA A 173 2.50 16.89 9.52
CA ALA A 173 1.30 16.32 8.95
C ALA A 173 0.60 15.45 10.00
N THR A 174 -0.73 15.50 10.02
CA THR A 174 -1.56 14.71 10.93
C THR A 174 -2.48 13.80 10.11
N GLY A 175 -2.97 12.71 10.72
CA GLY A 175 -3.88 11.76 10.08
C GLY A 175 -3.24 10.86 9.01
N VAL A 176 -1.91 10.75 8.99
CA VAL A 176 -1.25 9.72 8.18
C VAL A 176 -1.19 8.44 8.99
N THR A 177 -1.97 7.44 8.58
CA THR A 177 -2.27 6.26 9.40
C THR A 177 -2.09 4.93 8.68
N GLY A 178 -1.61 4.96 7.44
CA GLY A 178 -1.13 3.77 6.72
C GLY A 178 0.21 4.05 6.03
N ALA A 179 1.09 3.06 5.91
CA ALA A 179 2.41 3.11 5.34
C ALA A 179 2.78 1.73 4.78
N ALA A 180 3.24 1.67 3.53
CA ALA A 180 3.69 0.40 2.95
C ALA A 180 4.89 0.61 2.03
N TYR A 181 5.87 -0.30 2.09
CA TYR A 181 6.97 -0.33 1.13
C TYR A 181 6.64 -1.21 -0.09
N THR A 182 6.97 -0.72 -1.28
CA THR A 182 6.97 -1.57 -2.49
C THR A 182 8.16 -2.52 -2.53
N ASN A 183 8.04 -3.56 -3.35
CA ASN A 183 9.12 -4.49 -3.71
C ASN A 183 9.66 -5.31 -2.54
N ASN A 184 8.77 -6.09 -1.92
CA ASN A 184 9.04 -7.06 -0.87
C ASN A 184 9.84 -8.28 -1.39
N ASP A 185 11.09 -8.02 -1.79
CA ASP A 185 12.08 -9.01 -2.21
C ASP A 185 13.45 -8.77 -1.55
N LEU A 186 14.40 -9.70 -1.76
CA LEU A 186 15.76 -9.62 -1.20
C LEU A 186 16.83 -9.32 -2.26
N VAL A 187 16.43 -8.81 -3.43
CA VAL A 187 17.35 -8.49 -4.51
C VAL A 187 17.94 -7.11 -4.26
N GLY A 188 19.22 -7.04 -3.88
CA GLY A 188 19.86 -5.77 -3.48
C GLY A 188 19.91 -4.64 -4.53
N ALA A 189 19.55 -4.92 -5.78
CA ALA A 189 19.42 -3.92 -6.84
C ALA A 189 17.97 -3.40 -7.01
N THR A 190 16.99 -3.99 -6.31
CA THR A 190 15.60 -3.54 -6.32
C THR A 190 15.44 -2.43 -5.28
N GLY A 191 15.12 -1.21 -5.73
CA GLY A 191 14.80 -0.10 -4.83
C GLY A 191 13.38 -0.23 -4.26
N THR A 192 13.11 0.44 -3.14
CA THR A 192 11.78 0.47 -2.50
C THR A 192 11.22 1.88 -2.54
N THR A 193 9.89 2.00 -2.58
CA THR A 193 9.16 3.27 -2.45
C THR A 193 8.22 3.14 -1.27
N LEU A 194 8.28 4.11 -0.34
CA LEU A 194 7.32 4.21 0.75
C LEU A 194 6.11 4.99 0.27
N THR A 195 4.93 4.42 0.43
CA THR A 195 3.64 5.10 0.20
C THR A 195 2.83 5.12 1.48
N ASN A 196 1.91 6.06 1.59
CA ASN A 196 1.08 6.24 2.78
C ASN A 196 -0.38 6.48 2.43
N VAL A 197 -1.23 6.21 3.42
CA VAL A 197 -2.61 6.68 3.47
C VAL A 197 -2.65 7.90 4.39
N ASP A 198 -2.97 9.05 3.81
CA ASP A 198 -3.25 10.30 4.51
C ASP A 198 -4.77 10.45 4.62
N THR A 199 -5.32 10.01 5.75
CA THR A 199 -6.76 10.06 6.05
C THR A 199 -7.26 11.46 6.38
N TYR A 200 -6.37 12.41 6.68
CA TYR A 200 -6.79 13.79 6.94
C TYR A 200 -7.06 14.57 5.64
N ASN A 201 -6.27 14.30 4.60
CA ASN A 201 -6.43 14.93 3.29
C ASN A 201 -7.07 13.98 2.24
N ASP A 202 -7.55 12.81 2.67
CA ASP A 202 -8.17 11.79 1.82
C ASP A 202 -7.35 11.44 0.58
N GLN A 203 -6.08 11.08 0.76
CA GLN A 203 -5.16 10.86 -0.35
C GLN A 203 -4.14 9.76 -0.09
N ILE A 204 -3.59 9.24 -1.19
CA ILE A 204 -2.36 8.46 -1.18
C ILE A 204 -1.19 9.42 -1.39
N THR A 205 -0.10 9.19 -0.66
CA THR A 205 1.15 9.95 -0.81
C THR A 205 2.34 9.03 -0.98
N ILE A 206 3.39 9.51 -1.64
CA ILE A 206 4.74 8.93 -1.59
C ILE A 206 5.53 9.69 -0.52
N GLN A 207 6.21 8.98 0.38
CA GLN A 207 7.12 9.59 1.35
C GLN A 207 8.54 9.65 0.77
N SER A 208 8.97 10.82 0.27
CA SER A 208 10.26 10.96 -0.40
C SER A 208 10.99 12.28 -0.12
N PRO A 209 12.19 12.24 0.50
CA PRO A 209 12.84 11.06 1.06
C PRO A 209 12.17 10.61 2.39
N PRO A 210 12.07 9.30 2.68
CA PRO A 210 11.39 8.80 3.88
C PRO A 210 11.87 9.42 5.20
N ASN A 211 13.19 9.60 5.36
CA ASN A 211 13.77 10.10 6.61
C ASN A 211 13.59 11.61 6.80
N ALA A 212 13.23 12.35 5.75
CA ALA A 212 12.81 13.74 5.86
C ALA A 212 11.30 13.87 6.15
N GLY A 213 10.54 12.77 6.09
CA GLY A 213 9.09 12.77 6.35
C GLY A 213 8.25 13.47 5.26
N ASN A 214 8.85 13.87 4.14
CA ASN A 214 8.17 14.63 3.10
C ASN A 214 7.11 13.77 2.41
N LEU A 215 5.86 14.18 2.46
CA LEU A 215 4.73 13.54 1.78
C LEU A 215 4.45 14.26 0.45
N VAL A 216 4.37 13.48 -0.62
CA VAL A 216 4.05 13.96 -1.97
C VAL A 216 2.78 13.25 -2.43
N ALA A 217 1.69 14.00 -2.56
CA ALA A 217 0.40 13.45 -3.00
C ALA A 217 0.49 12.80 -4.38
N THR A 218 -0.07 11.59 -4.52
CA THR A 218 -0.24 10.92 -5.81
C THR A 218 -1.68 11.02 -6.31
N GLY A 219 -2.66 11.01 -5.41
CA GLY A 219 -4.03 11.40 -5.72
C GLY A 219 -5.03 11.08 -4.60
N LEU A 220 -6.27 11.48 -4.82
CA LEU A 220 -7.34 11.46 -3.81
C LEU A 220 -8.05 10.10 -3.75
N LEU A 221 -8.49 9.72 -2.55
CA LEU A 221 -9.35 8.56 -2.30
C LEU A 221 -10.77 8.75 -2.86
N GLY A 222 -11.22 10.00 -2.99
CA GLY A 222 -12.56 10.35 -3.49
C GLY A 222 -13.68 10.18 -2.46
N PHE A 223 -13.35 9.93 -1.20
CA PHE A 223 -14.26 9.95 -0.05
C PHE A 223 -13.50 10.35 1.22
N ASP A 224 -14.22 10.85 2.21
CA ASP A 224 -13.71 11.15 3.56
C ASP A 224 -13.43 9.85 4.31
N ALA A 225 -12.16 9.55 4.58
CA ALA A 225 -11.72 8.36 5.28
C ALA A 225 -11.62 8.63 6.79
N ASN A 226 -12.20 7.74 7.60
CA ASN A 226 -11.94 7.75 9.04
C ASN A 226 -10.46 7.47 9.34
N LEU A 227 -10.05 7.81 10.56
CA LEU A 227 -8.67 7.72 11.02
C LEU A 227 -8.09 6.31 10.96
N GLU A 228 -8.89 5.31 11.32
CA GLU A 228 -8.46 3.90 11.31
C GLU A 228 -8.29 3.41 9.87
N ALA A 229 -7.05 3.17 9.48
CA ALA A 229 -6.67 2.68 8.17
C ALA A 229 -5.56 1.62 8.31
N GLY A 230 -5.69 0.51 7.59
CA GLY A 230 -4.59 -0.42 7.34
C GLY A 230 -4.15 -0.32 5.89
N TYR A 231 -2.86 -0.53 5.60
CA TYR A 231 -2.33 -0.40 4.26
C TYR A 231 -1.11 -1.29 4.05
N ASP A 232 -1.13 -2.11 3.00
CA ASP A 232 -0.01 -3.01 2.71
C ASP A 232 0.12 -3.26 1.20
N ILE A 233 1.34 -3.62 0.76
CA ILE A 233 1.70 -3.88 -0.62
C ILE A 233 2.25 -5.30 -0.77
N PHE A 234 1.50 -6.14 -1.47
CA PHE A 234 1.97 -7.44 -1.89
C PHE A 234 2.86 -7.36 -3.14
N SER A 235 3.99 -8.05 -3.13
CA SER A 235 4.89 -8.15 -4.29
C SER A 235 4.82 -9.52 -4.95
N THR A 236 4.44 -9.56 -6.23
CA THR A 236 4.54 -10.76 -7.05
C THR A 236 6.00 -10.98 -7.45
N LEU A 237 6.55 -12.14 -7.09
CA LEU A 237 7.95 -12.47 -7.37
C LEU A 237 8.08 -13.43 -8.57
N THR A 238 9.13 -13.24 -9.37
CA THR A 238 9.60 -14.21 -10.36
C THR A 238 11.09 -14.40 -10.16
N ASN A 239 11.52 -15.65 -9.89
CA ASN A 239 12.91 -15.97 -9.53
C ASN A 239 13.44 -15.12 -8.37
N GLY A 240 12.60 -14.87 -7.36
CA GLY A 240 12.94 -14.10 -6.16
C GLY A 240 13.02 -12.58 -6.36
N LYS A 241 12.70 -12.06 -7.55
CA LYS A 241 12.65 -10.62 -7.84
C LYS A 241 11.22 -10.14 -8.04
N THR A 242 10.87 -8.98 -7.52
CA THR A 242 9.57 -8.35 -7.73
C THR A 242 9.34 -8.03 -9.21
N THR A 243 8.19 -8.45 -9.73
CA THR A 243 7.72 -8.16 -11.10
C THR A 243 6.42 -7.35 -11.12
N ALA A 244 5.65 -7.35 -10.03
CA ALA A 244 4.49 -6.50 -9.85
C ALA A 244 4.26 -6.21 -8.36
N ASN A 245 3.61 -5.08 -8.07
CA ASN A 245 3.12 -4.73 -6.74
C ASN A 245 1.60 -4.57 -6.79
N THR A 246 0.91 -5.05 -5.76
CA THR A 246 -0.53 -4.88 -5.59
C THR A 246 -0.78 -4.26 -4.22
N ALA A 247 -1.27 -3.03 -4.19
CA ALA A 247 -1.55 -2.33 -2.95
C ALA A 247 -2.99 -2.54 -2.50
N PHE A 248 -3.18 -2.69 -1.20
CA PHE A 248 -4.48 -2.85 -0.58
C PHE A 248 -4.62 -1.88 0.58
N ALA A 249 -5.86 -1.47 0.87
CA ALA A 249 -6.17 -0.71 2.06
C ALA A 249 -7.45 -1.21 2.74
N ALA A 250 -7.44 -1.24 4.06
CA ALA A 250 -8.63 -1.38 4.89
C ALA A 250 -9.03 0.04 5.32
N LEU A 251 -10.13 0.57 4.80
CA LEU A 251 -10.58 1.94 5.02
C LEU A 251 -12.04 1.97 5.44
N THR A 252 -12.41 2.96 6.24
CA THR A 252 -13.82 3.21 6.59
C THR A 252 -14.21 4.58 6.08
N PRO A 253 -15.04 4.69 5.03
CA PRO A 253 -15.61 5.97 4.64
C PRO A 253 -16.44 6.57 5.78
N TYR A 254 -16.46 7.90 5.91
CA TYR A 254 -17.23 8.60 6.92
C TYR A 254 -18.73 8.21 6.85
N GLY A 255 -19.28 7.75 7.98
CA GLY A 255 -20.65 7.21 8.05
C GLY A 255 -20.86 5.87 7.32
N GLY A 256 -19.80 5.27 6.80
CA GLY A 256 -19.79 4.00 6.07
C GLY A 256 -19.37 2.80 6.93
N ARG A 257 -19.09 1.68 6.26
CA ARG A 257 -18.63 0.43 6.88
C ARG A 257 -17.17 0.17 6.51
N ALA A 258 -16.41 -0.38 7.44
CA ALA A 258 -15.03 -0.82 7.22
C ALA A 258 -14.98 -1.76 6.01
N SER A 259 -14.22 -1.36 4.99
CA SER A 259 -14.16 -2.03 3.69
C SER A 259 -12.71 -2.21 3.24
N PHE A 260 -12.51 -3.17 2.35
CA PHE A 260 -11.22 -3.51 1.78
C PHE A 260 -11.18 -3.07 0.33
N TYR A 261 -10.09 -2.40 -0.04
CA TYR A 261 -9.90 -1.76 -1.33
C TYR A 261 -8.59 -2.21 -1.95
N GLY A 262 -8.58 -2.37 -3.28
CA GLY A 262 -7.36 -2.29 -4.06
C GLY A 262 -7.03 -0.82 -4.28
N ILE A 263 -5.76 -0.44 -4.16
CA ILE A 263 -5.31 0.95 -4.32
C ILE A 263 -4.41 1.07 -5.54
N ASP A 264 -4.74 2.02 -6.43
CA ASP A 264 -3.78 2.48 -7.43
C ASP A 264 -2.85 3.53 -6.79
N ILE A 265 -1.58 3.15 -6.58
CA ILE A 265 -0.59 3.98 -5.88
C ILE A 265 -0.38 5.33 -6.57
N LEU A 266 -0.45 5.39 -7.90
CA LEU A 266 -0.07 6.57 -8.68
C LEU A 266 -1.21 7.59 -8.80
N THR A 267 -2.44 7.13 -8.71
CA THR A 267 -3.64 7.97 -8.83
C THR A 267 -4.39 8.14 -7.51
N GLY A 268 -4.05 7.35 -6.49
CA GLY A 268 -4.77 7.28 -5.22
C GLY A 268 -6.13 6.61 -5.30
N THR A 269 -6.56 6.16 -6.49
CA THR A 269 -7.92 5.67 -6.72
C THR A 269 -8.16 4.34 -5.98
N PRO A 270 -9.15 4.27 -5.08
CA PRO A 270 -9.53 3.03 -4.43
C PRO A 270 -10.56 2.26 -5.28
N THR A 271 -10.40 0.95 -5.38
CA THR A 271 -11.36 0.02 -5.97
C THR A 271 -11.93 -0.87 -4.88
N LEU A 272 -13.22 -0.75 -4.58
CA LEU A 272 -13.87 -1.57 -3.56
C LEU A 272 -13.81 -3.06 -3.94
N ILE A 273 -13.24 -3.88 -3.06
CA ILE A 273 -13.21 -5.34 -3.21
C ILE A 273 -14.34 -5.97 -2.41
N GLY A 274 -14.54 -5.52 -1.16
CA GLY A 274 -15.62 -6.01 -0.32
C GLY A 274 -15.63 -5.33 1.05
N THR A 275 -16.68 -5.60 1.83
CA THR A 275 -16.85 -5.02 3.16
C THR A 275 -16.62 -6.07 4.23
N PHE A 276 -15.95 -5.71 5.31
CA PHE A 276 -15.74 -6.61 6.45
C PHE A 276 -17.07 -6.93 7.16
N PRO A 277 -17.13 -8.02 7.96
CA PRO A 277 -18.28 -8.29 8.83
C PRO A 277 -18.55 -7.14 9.81
N ASN A 278 -19.83 -6.90 10.16
CA ASN A 278 -20.29 -5.74 10.96
C ASN A 278 -19.61 -5.53 12.34
N LEU A 279 -18.92 -6.53 12.87
CA LEU A 279 -18.28 -6.50 14.19
C LEU A 279 -16.75 -6.56 14.11
N VAL A 280 -16.18 -6.59 12.91
CA VAL A 280 -14.73 -6.66 12.70
C VAL A 280 -14.30 -5.44 11.90
N GLN A 281 -13.80 -4.44 12.62
CA GLN A 281 -13.07 -3.33 12.04
C GLN A 281 -11.59 -3.63 12.23
N LEU A 282 -10.87 -3.81 11.12
CA LEU A 282 -9.43 -3.92 11.15
C LEU A 282 -8.84 -2.51 11.20
N THR A 283 -7.95 -2.26 12.16
CA THR A 283 -7.16 -1.02 12.24
C THR A 283 -5.85 -1.12 11.50
N ASP A 284 -5.36 -2.33 11.26
CA ASP A 284 -4.17 -2.59 10.48
C ASP A 284 -4.17 -4.04 9.95
N PHE A 285 -3.44 -4.32 8.88
CA PHE A 285 -3.26 -5.66 8.33
C PHE A 285 -1.97 -5.81 7.52
N THR A 286 -1.52 -7.05 7.37
CA THR A 286 -0.43 -7.44 6.48
C THR A 286 -0.87 -8.62 5.60
N VAL A 287 -0.42 -8.63 4.35
CA VAL A 287 -0.60 -9.70 3.38
C VAL A 287 0.59 -10.64 3.50
N SER A 288 0.31 -11.95 3.48
CA SER A 288 1.35 -12.99 3.48
C SER A 288 2.35 -12.74 2.34
N LEU A 289 3.65 -12.70 2.65
CA LEU A 289 4.72 -12.52 1.65
C LEU A 289 4.70 -13.60 0.56
N SER A 290 4.19 -14.80 0.85
CA SER A 290 4.02 -15.87 -0.14
C SER A 290 2.66 -15.85 -0.84
N GLY A 291 1.71 -15.04 -0.35
CA GLY A 291 0.32 -14.99 -0.80
C GLY A 291 -0.55 -16.15 -0.30
N SER A 292 0.01 -17.09 0.46
CA SER A 292 -0.65 -18.31 0.93
C SER A 292 -0.60 -18.47 2.44
#